data_AF-A0A3C1X5M2-F1
#
_entry.id   AF-A0A3C1X5M2-F1
#
_cell.length_a   1.000
_cell.length_b   1.000
_cell.length_c   1.000
_cell.angle_alpha   90.00
_cell.angle_beta   90.00
_cell.angle_gamma   90.00
#
_symmetry.space_group_name_H-M   'P 1'
#
loop_
_entity.id
_entity.type
_entity.pdbx_description
1 polymer ?
#
loop_
_entity_poly.entity_id
_entity_poly.type
_entity_poly.pdbx_seq_one_letter_code
_entity_poly.pdbx_strand_id
1 'polypeptide(L)' 'MQMDPKVMFEGMDKNKDGVVTKDEHPRPEFFDRSDLNGDGKLTLEELQEAIQKMMQQRPPGGGGGAG' A
#
# COMPACT_ATOMS: atom_id res chain seq x y z
N MET A 1 -17.11 1.27 -2.75
CA MET A 1 -15.96 2.15 -3.01
C MET A 1 -14.81 1.25 -3.42
N GLN A 2 -14.38 1.33 -4.68
CA GLN A 2 -13.16 0.64 -5.10
C GLN A 2 -12.01 1.29 -4.33
N MET A 3 -11.22 0.49 -3.61
CA MET A 3 -9.98 0.99 -3.03
C MET A 3 -8.99 1.11 -4.18
N ASP A 4 -8.91 2.28 -4.79
CA ASP A 4 -7.93 2.57 -5.81
C ASP A 4 -6.53 2.60 -5.17
N PRO A 5 -5.59 1.74 -5.59
CA PRO A 5 -4.21 1.72 -5.10
C PRO A 5 -3.57 3.10 -5.16
N LYS A 6 -3.89 3.84 -6.22
CA LYS A 6 -3.42 5.20 -6.45
C LYS A 6 -3.86 6.18 -5.36
N VAL A 7 -5.10 6.09 -4.88
CA VAL A 7 -5.61 6.99 -3.82
C VAL A 7 -4.93 6.69 -2.48
N MET A 8 -4.66 5.43 -2.18
CA MET A 8 -3.89 5.06 -0.99
C MET A 8 -2.44 5.53 -1.09
N PHE A 9 -1.82 5.33 -2.26
CA PHE A 9 -0.47 5.76 -2.56
C PHE A 9 -0.31 7.29 -2.40
N GLU A 10 -1.17 8.08 -3.05
CA GLU A 10 -1.15 9.55 -2.98
C GLU A 10 -1.41 10.09 -1.56
N GLY A 11 -2.05 9.30 -0.68
CA GLY A 11 -2.24 9.64 0.73
C GLY A 11 -1.00 9.37 1.60
N MET A 12 -0.11 8.47 1.17
CA MET A 12 1.14 8.13 1.86
C MET A 12 2.33 8.92 1.32
N ASP A 13 2.35 9.20 0.02
CA ASP A 13 3.35 9.99 -0.69
C ASP A 13 3.16 11.48 -0.35
N LYS A 14 3.84 11.92 0.73
CA LYS A 14 3.70 13.28 1.26
C LYS A 14 4.41 14.29 0.38
N ASN A 15 5.59 13.92 -0.13
CA ASN A 15 6.42 14.79 -0.95
C ASN A 15 6.01 14.78 -2.44
N LYS A 16 5.16 13.84 -2.86
CA LYS A 16 4.67 13.63 -4.23
C LYS A 16 5.78 13.34 -5.22
N ASP A 17 6.80 12.61 -4.79
CA ASP A 17 7.92 12.21 -5.64
C ASP A 17 7.66 10.92 -6.43
N GLY A 18 6.52 10.27 -6.19
CA GLY A 18 6.13 9.04 -6.87
C GLY A 18 6.66 7.78 -6.19
N VAL A 19 7.25 7.90 -5.00
CA VAL A 19 7.54 6.78 -4.09
C VAL A 19 7.12 7.12 -2.66
N VAL A 20 6.89 6.10 -1.82
CA VAL A 20 6.76 6.30 -0.38
C VAL A 20 8.00 5.75 0.28
N THR A 21 8.72 6.58 1.00
CA THR A 21 9.89 6.15 1.78
C THR A 21 9.50 5.70 3.19
N LYS A 22 10.42 5.02 3.89
CA LYS A 22 10.20 4.57 5.28
C LYS A 22 9.87 5.74 6.24
N ASP A 23 10.42 6.92 5.98
CA ASP A 23 10.17 8.15 6.74
C ASP A 23 8.77 8.75 6.47
N GLU A 24 8.24 8.54 5.27
CA GLU A 24 6.91 9.02 4.89
C GLU A 24 5.81 8.05 5.29
N HIS A 25 6.14 6.76 5.36
CA HIS A 25 5.23 5.71 5.71
C HIS A 25 4.78 5.84 7.17
N PRO A 26 3.46 5.87 7.46
CA PRO A 26 2.95 6.08 8.82
C PRO A 26 3.29 4.93 9.78
N ARG A 27 3.68 3.77 9.25
CA ARG A 27 4.11 2.61 10.04
C ARG A 27 5.36 1.97 9.44
N PRO A 28 6.57 2.42 9.79
CA PRO A 28 7.80 1.91 9.19
C PRO A 28 8.04 0.42 9.46
N GLU A 29 7.42 -0.16 10.49
CA GLU A 29 7.46 -1.60 10.80
C GLU A 29 6.74 -2.49 9.77
N PHE A 30 5.76 -1.94 9.05
CA PHE A 30 5.03 -2.64 7.98
C PHE A 30 5.59 -2.32 6.59
N PHE A 31 6.50 -1.34 6.51
CA PHE A 31 7.14 -0.93 5.27
C PHE A 31 7.82 -2.12 4.58
N ASP A 32 8.62 -2.87 5.34
CA ASP A 32 9.38 -4.02 4.86
C ASP A 32 8.47 -5.17 4.35
N ARG A 33 7.15 -5.13 4.63
CA ARG A 33 6.18 -6.10 4.07
C ARG A 33 5.59 -5.64 2.74
N SER A 34 5.59 -4.34 2.49
CA SER A 34 5.08 -3.73 1.27
C SER A 34 6.20 -3.52 0.26
N ASP A 35 7.44 -3.36 0.74
CA ASP A 35 8.66 -3.22 -0.05
C ASP A 35 9.08 -4.61 -0.53
N LEU A 36 8.67 -4.95 -1.75
CA LEU A 36 8.85 -6.28 -2.31
C LEU A 36 10.28 -6.46 -2.83
N ASN A 37 10.92 -5.38 -3.24
CA ASN A 37 12.26 -5.39 -3.83
C ASN A 37 13.36 -5.09 -2.79
N GLY A 38 13.02 -4.54 -1.63
CA GLY A 38 13.95 -4.21 -0.54
C GLY A 38 14.80 -2.97 -0.79
N ASP A 39 14.36 -2.04 -1.65
CA ASP A 39 15.10 -0.83 -2.01
C ASP A 39 14.88 0.34 -1.05
N GLY A 40 13.99 0.16 -0.06
CA GLY A 40 13.65 1.19 0.92
C GLY A 40 12.62 2.19 0.41
N LYS A 41 11.93 1.89 -0.70
CA LYS A 41 10.89 2.72 -1.33
C LYS A 41 9.70 1.85 -1.72
N LEU A 42 8.49 2.41 -1.59
CA LEU A 42 7.29 1.78 -2.12
C LEU A 42 6.88 2.53 -3.38
N THR A 43 6.88 1.83 -4.49
CA THR A 43 6.32 2.35 -5.74
C THR A 43 4.82 2.08 -5.83
N LEU A 44 4.13 2.82 -6.71
CA LEU A 44 2.72 2.53 -7.02
C LEU A 44 2.54 1.08 -7.51
N GLU A 45 3.50 0.56 -8.27
CA GLU A 45 3.48 -0.81 -8.81
C GLU A 45 3.55 -1.85 -7.68
N GLU A 46 4.46 -1.67 -6.72
CA GLU A 46 4.57 -2.56 -5.56
C GLU A 46 3.34 -2.50 -4.66
N LEU A 47 2.78 -1.30 -4.44
CA LEU A 47 1.55 -1.15 -3.68
C LEU A 47 0.37 -1.82 -4.40
N GLN A 48 0.29 -1.70 -5.73
CA GLN A 48 -0.71 -2.35 -6.54
C GLN A 48 -0.59 -3.88 -6.47
N GLU A 49 0.62 -4.43 -6.57
CA GLU A 49 0.85 -5.87 -6.40
C GLU A 49 0.51 -6.34 -4.99
N ALA A 50 0.89 -5.60 -3.95
CA ALA A 50 0.57 -5.92 -2.56
C ALA A 50 -0.95 -5.94 -2.32
N ILE A 51 -1.67 -4.94 -2.84
CA ILE A 51 -3.13 -4.87 -2.77
C ILE A 51 -3.76 -6.00 -3.58
N GLN A 52 -3.26 -6.29 -4.80
CA GLN A 52 -3.75 -7.41 -5.60
C GLN A 52 -3.56 -8.75 -4.88
N LYS A 53 -2.40 -8.99 -4.27
CA LYS A 53 -2.15 -10.21 -3.48
C LYS A 53 -3.08 -10.28 -2.26
N MET A 54 -3.32 -9.18 -1.56
CA MET A 54 -4.30 -9.15 -0.47
C MET A 54 -5.73 -9.38 -0.95
N MET A 55 -6.11 -8.85 -2.11
CA MET A 55 -7.42 -9.07 -2.71
C MET A 55 -7.59 -10.50 -3.24
N GLN A 56 -6.55 -11.11 -3.80
CA GLN A 56 -6.59 -12.50 -4.25
C GLN A 56 -6.65 -13.50 -3.07
N GLN A 57 -6.10 -13.14 -1.92
CA GLN A 57 -6.18 -13.96 -0.70
C GLN A 57 -7.45 -13.71 0.14
N ARG A 58 -8.29 -12.74 -0.23
CA ARG A 58 -9.58 -12.49 0.42
C ARG A 58 -10.70 -12.86 -0.55
N PRO A 59 -11.61 -13.80 -0.24
CA PRO A 59 -12.75 -14.06 -1.12
C PRO A 59 -13.54 -12.76 -1.32
N PRO A 60 -14.04 -12.47 -2.53
CA PRO A 60 -14.79 -11.27 -2.82
C PRO A 60 -16.13 -11.31 -2.05
N GLY A 61 -16.17 -10.75 -0.84
CA GLY A 61 -17.41 -10.72 -0.04
C GLY A 61 -17.32 -10.52 1.48
N GLY A 62 -16.18 -10.14 2.06
CA GLY A 62 -16.04 -10.06 3.53
C GLY A 62 -15.80 -8.65 4.09
N GLY A 63 -16.88 -7.91 4.40
CA GLY A 63 -17.04 -6.89 5.47
C GLY A 63 -15.98 -5.78 5.60
N GLY A 64 -16.31 -4.49 5.57
CA GLY A 64 -17.39 -3.91 6.37
C GLY A 64 -17.17 -4.25 7.85
N GLY A 65 -16.38 -3.43 8.57
CA GLY A 65 -16.07 -3.66 9.98
C GLY A 65 -15.42 -2.45 10.62
N ALA A 66 -16.10 -1.31 10.53
CA ALA A 66 -16.04 -0.32 11.59
C ALA A 66 -16.61 -0.97 12.86
N GLY A 67 -15.92 -0.78 14.00
CA GLY A 67 -16.50 -1.04 15.31
C GLY A 67 -17.55 -0.01 15.68
#